data_AF-A0A931H9S4-F1
#
_entry.id   AF-A0A931H9S4-F1
#
_cell.length_a   1.000
_cell.length_b   1.000
_cell.length_c   1.000
_cell.angle_alpha   90.00
_cell.angle_beta   90.00
_cell.angle_gamma   90.00
#
_symmetry.space_group_name_H-M   'P 1'
#
loop_
_entity.id
_entity.type
_entity.pdbx_description
1 polymer ?
#
loop_
_entity_poly.entity_id
_entity_poly.type
_entity_poly.pdbx_seq_one_letter_code
_entity_poly.pdbx_strand_id
1 'polypeptide(L)'
;MGSFSIWHWLIVLVIVLVLFGRGRVSEIMGDFGKGIKSFKDGMNDEDKAASDKSDAKPAAQIGSSQADTSATTSETKNTQA
;
A
#
# COMPACT_ATOMS: atom_id res chain seq x y z
N MET A 1 -38.03 9.69 -13.19
CA MET A 1 -36.88 10.61 -13.14
C MET A 1 -35.70 9.89 -12.47
N GLY A 2 -35.15 8.86 -13.13
CA GLY A 2 -34.05 8.03 -12.62
C GLY A 2 -32.71 8.54 -13.15
N SER A 3 -32.40 9.79 -12.84
CA SER A 3 -31.44 10.59 -13.58
C SER A 3 -30.00 10.09 -13.54
N PHE A 4 -29.61 9.17 -12.64
CA PHE A 4 -28.23 8.69 -12.59
C PHE A 4 -28.16 7.25 -12.09
N SER A 5 -28.54 6.31 -12.97
CA SER A 5 -28.40 4.86 -12.74
C SER A 5 -26.95 4.52 -12.36
N ILE A 6 -26.73 3.51 -11.51
CA ILE A 6 -25.39 3.02 -11.08
C ILE A 6 -24.46 2.83 -12.29
N TRP A 7 -25.02 2.45 -13.44
CA TRP A 7 -24.32 2.31 -14.72
C TRP A 7 -23.64 3.59 -15.22
N HIS A 8 -24.21 4.77 -14.97
CA HIS A 8 -23.61 6.04 -15.34
C HIS A 8 -22.35 6.33 -14.52
N TRP A 9 -22.41 6.08 -13.20
CA TRP A 9 -21.27 6.26 -12.31
C TRP A 9 -20.09 5.34 -12.66
N LEU A 10 -20.36 4.11 -13.10
CA LEU A 10 -19.32 3.21 -13.61
C LEU A 10 -18.61 3.78 -14.84
N ILE A 11 -19.37 4.31 -15.81
CA ILE A 11 -18.82 4.93 -17.02
C ILE A 11 -17.97 6.17 -16.68
N VAL A 12 -18.44 7.02 -15.77
CA VAL A 12 -17.74 8.23 -15.36
C VAL A 12 -16.43 7.87 -14.66
N LEU A 13 -16.44 6.85 -13.79
CA LEU A 13 -15.24 6.40 -13.08
C LEU A 13 -14.16 5.92 -14.06
N VAL A 14 -14.54 5.18 -15.10
CA VAL A 14 -13.60 4.73 -16.15
C VAL A 14 -12.98 5.93 -16.87
N ILE A 15 -13.78 6.91 -17.27
CA ILE A 15 -13.29 8.12 -17.98
C ILE A 15 -12.30 8.90 -17.10
N VAL A 16 -12.63 9.09 -15.82
CA VAL A 16 -11.74 9.77 -14.87
C VAL A 16 -10.42 9.00 -14.71
N LEU A 17 -10.46 7.68 -14.56
CA LEU A 17 -9.24 6.86 -14.49
C LEU A 17 -8.39 6.93 -15.76
N VAL A 18 -9.00 7.08 -16.93
CA VAL A 18 -8.27 7.22 -18.21
C VAL A 18 -7.64 8.61 -18.33
N LEU A 19 -8.36 9.68 -17.95
CA LEU A 19 -7.85 11.06 -18.01
C LEU A 19 -6.75 11.32 -16.99
N PHE A 20 -6.91 10.82 -15.77
CA PHE A 20 -5.92 11.01 -14.70
C PHE A 20 -4.83 9.94 -14.71
N GLY A 21 -5.06 8.81 -15.38
CA GLY A 21 -4.14 7.67 -15.44
C GLY A 21 -4.03 6.90 -14.12
N ARG A 22 -3.55 5.65 -14.20
CA ARG A 22 -3.42 4.76 -13.03
C ARG A 22 -2.40 5.22 -11.98
N GLY A 23 -1.38 5.97 -12.38
CA GLY A 23 -0.30 6.41 -11.48
C GLY A 23 -0.78 7.45 -10.47
N ARG A 24 -1.46 8.49 -10.94
CA ARG A 24 -1.92 9.59 -10.07
C ARG A 24 -3.05 9.19 -9.14
N VAL A 25 -4.00 8.39 -9.63
CA VAL A 25 -5.12 7.89 -8.81
C VAL A 25 -4.61 6.98 -7.68
N SER A 26 -3.64 6.10 -7.94
CA SER A 26 -3.15 5.16 -6.91
C SER A 26 -2.31 5.85 -5.83
N GLU A 27 -1.55 6.88 -6.18
CA GLU A 27 -0.74 7.65 -5.22
C GLU A 27 -1.65 8.46 -4.27
N ILE A 28 -2.65 9.15 -4.83
CA ILE A 28 -3.65 9.91 -4.07
C ILE A 28 -4.52 8.95 -3.24
N MET A 29 -5.06 7.89 -3.85
CA MET A 29 -5.90 6.92 -3.13
C MET A 29 -5.12 6.22 -2.00
N GLY A 30 -3.80 6.04 -2.15
CA GLY A 30 -2.93 5.50 -1.10
C GLY A 30 -2.86 6.40 0.12
N ASP A 31 -2.66 7.71 -0.06
CA ASP A 31 -2.57 8.67 1.05
C ASP A 31 -3.94 8.93 1.69
N PHE A 32 -4.99 9.03 0.88
CA PHE A 32 -6.37 9.12 1.37
C PHE A 32 -6.80 7.84 2.11
N GLY A 33 -6.42 6.66 1.60
CA GLY A 33 -6.69 5.38 2.21
C GLY A 33 -6.03 5.23 3.59
N LYS A 34 -4.79 5.70 3.75
CA LYS A 34 -4.11 5.74 5.07
C LYS A 34 -4.85 6.65 6.06
N GLY A 35 -5.25 7.86 5.63
CA GLY A 35 -5.99 8.79 6.49
C GLY A 35 -7.35 8.24 6.94
N ILE A 36 -8.10 7.66 6.02
CA ILE A 36 -9.40 7.03 6.32
C ILE A 36 -9.20 5.78 7.20
N LYS A 37 -8.12 5.00 6.99
CA LYS A 37 -7.81 3.84 7.82
C LYS A 37 -7.45 4.23 9.25
N SER A 38 -6.61 5.25 9.46
CA SER A 38 -6.31 5.75 10.80
C SER A 38 -7.53 6.34 11.51
N PHE A 39 -8.42 6.99 10.76
CA PHE A 39 -9.70 7.45 11.30
C PHE A 39 -10.60 6.28 11.70
N LYS A 40 -10.65 5.23 10.88
CA LYS A 40 -11.40 4.01 11.17
C LYS A 40 -10.82 3.27 12.37
N ASP A 41 -9.51 3.07 12.41
CA ASP A 41 -8.81 2.39 13.49
C ASP A 41 -8.96 3.18 14.81
N GLY A 42 -8.83 4.51 14.78
CA GLY A 42 -9.07 5.35 15.96
C GLY A 42 -10.50 5.29 16.48
N MET A 43 -11.50 5.24 15.58
CA MET A 43 -12.90 5.10 15.98
C MET A 43 -13.22 3.68 16.49
N ASN A 44 -12.61 2.63 15.91
CA ASN A 44 -12.73 1.26 16.41
C ASN A 44 -11.93 1.04 17.70
N ASP A 45 -10.84 1.76 17.95
CA ASP A 45 -10.08 1.67 19.21
C ASP A 45 -10.89 2.23 20.39
N GLU A 46 -11.72 3.25 20.18
CA GLU A 46 -12.67 3.70 21.21
C GLU A 46 -13.75 2.64 21.50
N ASP A 47 -14.20 1.91 20.47
CA ASP A 47 -15.13 0.79 20.61
C ASP A 47 -14.46 -0.48 21.19
N LYS A 48 -13.18 -0.73 20.91
CA LYS A 48 -12.41 -1.93 21.28
C LYS A 48 -11.57 -1.77 22.56
N ALA A 49 -11.39 -0.55 23.06
CA ALA A 49 -10.82 -0.29 24.40
C ALA A 49 -11.69 -0.88 25.51
N ALA A 50 -12.97 -1.18 25.23
CA ALA A 50 -13.85 -1.93 26.10
C ALA A 50 -13.73 -3.46 26.00
N SER A 51 -12.93 -4.04 25.08
CA SER A 51 -12.91 -5.51 24.92
C SER A 51 -11.59 -6.23 24.60
N ASP A 52 -10.55 -5.67 23.99
CA ASP A 52 -9.38 -6.54 23.70
C ASP A 52 -8.06 -5.80 23.44
N LYS A 53 -7.18 -5.79 24.46
CA LYS A 53 -5.73 -5.50 24.34
C LYS A 53 -4.97 -6.72 23.76
N SER A 54 -5.43 -7.24 22.64
CA SER A 54 -4.71 -8.28 21.89
C SER A 54 -4.59 -7.80 20.44
N ASP A 55 -3.46 -8.12 19.81
CA ASP A 55 -2.99 -7.65 18.49
C ASP A 55 -2.10 -6.40 18.45
N ALA A 56 -1.19 -6.26 19.43
CA ALA A 56 0.12 -5.67 19.14
C ALA A 56 0.97 -6.71 18.39
N LYS A 57 0.84 -6.77 17.05
CA LYS A 57 1.77 -7.52 16.20
C LYS A 57 3.10 -6.74 16.13
N PRO A 58 4.21 -7.23 16.70
CA PRO A 58 5.50 -6.57 16.57
C PRO A 58 5.91 -6.64 15.10
N ALA A 59 6.31 -5.50 14.54
CA ALA A 59 6.91 -5.40 13.22
C ALA A 59 8.27 -6.11 13.20
N ALA A 60 8.26 -7.42 13.04
CA ALA A 60 9.40 -8.20 12.57
C ALA A 60 9.41 -8.17 11.04
N GLN A 61 9.97 -7.10 10.45
CA GLN A 61 10.55 -7.18 9.11
C GLN A 61 11.52 -6.01 8.85
N ILE A 62 12.65 -6.01 9.56
CA ILE A 62 13.89 -5.44 9.05
C ILE A 62 14.62 -6.64 8.46
N GLY A 63 14.54 -6.81 7.14
CA GLY A 63 15.24 -7.90 6.46
C GLY A 63 14.73 -8.15 5.04
N SER A 64 15.58 -7.79 4.07
CA SER A 64 15.65 -8.33 2.71
C SER A 64 14.95 -7.54 1.57
N SER A 65 15.64 -6.50 1.08
CA SER A 65 15.74 -6.13 -0.36
C SER A 65 16.69 -4.93 -0.48
N GLN A 66 17.99 -5.15 -0.52
CA GLN A 66 18.80 -5.20 -1.76
C GLN A 66 18.77 -3.89 -2.56
N ALA A 67 19.79 -3.07 -2.35
CA ALA A 67 20.30 -2.11 -3.32
C ALA A 67 21.81 -1.92 -3.06
N ASP A 68 22.63 -2.86 -3.52
CA ASP A 68 24.03 -2.60 -3.84
C ASP A 68 24.33 -3.28 -5.17
N THR A 69 24.31 -2.45 -6.20
CA THR A 69 24.70 -2.75 -7.57
C THR A 69 26.20 -2.44 -7.70
N SER A 70 26.94 -3.44 -8.16
CA SER A 70 28.17 -3.28 -8.95
C SER A 70 29.39 -2.61 -8.31
N ALA A 71 30.29 -3.44 -7.81
CA ALA A 71 31.73 -3.23 -8.01
C ALA A 71 32.42 -4.59 -8.26
N THR A 72 32.85 -4.76 -9.50
CA THR A 72 33.76 -5.79 -10.02
C THR A 72 34.98 -6.00 -9.13
N THR A 73 35.36 -7.28 -8.93
CA THR A 73 36.72 -7.86 -8.83
C THR A 73 36.83 -8.87 -7.68
N SER A 74 36.73 -10.16 -8.01
CA SER A 74 37.48 -11.25 -7.35
C SER A 74 37.25 -12.53 -8.14
N GLU A 75 37.96 -12.56 -9.26
CA GLU A 75 38.31 -13.76 -9.99
C GLU A 75 39.14 -14.70 -9.10
N THR A 76 38.99 -16.00 -9.34
CA THR A 76 40.01 -17.05 -9.07
C THR A 76 40.13 -17.61 -7.65
N LYS A 77 39.18 -18.51 -7.36
CA LYS A 77 39.40 -19.95 -7.09
C LYS A 77 40.79 -20.37 -6.58
N ASN A 78 40.83 -20.78 -5.32
CA ASN A 78 41.82 -21.66 -4.70
C ASN A 78 42.05 -22.95 -5.54
N THR A 79 43.27 -23.21 -5.99
CA THR A 79 43.74 -24.53 -6.45
C THR A 79 45.26 -24.64 -6.26
N GLN A 80 45.62 -25.46 -5.27
CA GLN A 80 46.78 -26.35 -5.19
C GLN A 80 48.17 -25.74 -4.94
N ALA A 81 48.58 -25.82 -3.67
CA ALA A 81 49.95 -26.13 -3.26
C ALA A 81 49.95 -27.54 -2.65
#